data_AF-A0AAU4XTI8-F1
#
_entry.id   AF-A0AAU4XTI8-F1
#
_cell.length_a   1.000
_cell.length_b   1.000
_cell.length_c   1.000
_cell.angle_alpha   90.00
_cell.angle_beta   90.00
_cell.angle_gamma   90.00
#
_symmetry.space_group_name_H-M   'P 1'
#
loop_
_entity.id
_entity.type
_entity.pdbx_description
1 polymer ?
#
loop_
_entity_poly.entity_id
_entity_poly.type
_entity_poly.pdbx_seq_one_letter_code
_entity_poly.pdbx_strand_id
1 'polypeptide(L)' 'MAKVAVSLDAELVVEVMVLTGVGSPQDAVELVVRDYIERGHRTEARTAVRDEVLREVDAAPRDVQG' A
#
# COMPACT_ATOMS: atom_id res chain seq x y z
N MET A 1 -9.71 19.52 -8.33
CA MET A 1 -8.63 18.52 -8.23
C MET A 1 -7.45 19.03 -9.05
N ALA A 2 -6.23 19.00 -8.52
CA ALA A 2 -5.04 19.31 -9.32
C ALA A 2 -4.86 18.21 -10.38
N LYS A 3 -4.54 18.60 -11.62
CA LYS A 3 -4.30 17.64 -12.71
C LYS A 3 -2.81 17.37 -12.83
N VAL A 4 -2.45 16.09 -12.87
CA VAL A 4 -1.10 15.61 -13.17
C VAL A 4 -1.17 14.84 -14.48
N ALA A 5 -0.25 15.12 -15.41
CA ALA A 5 -0.16 14.42 -16.68
C ALA A 5 1.01 13.44 -16.64
N VAL A 6 0.73 12.17 -16.97
CA VAL A 6 1.72 11.09 -17.04
C VAL A 6 1.44 10.29 -18.30
N SER A 7 2.49 9.94 -19.06
CA SER A 7 2.38 9.04 -20.19
C SER A 7 2.60 7.61 -19.72
N LEU A 8 1.75 6.69 -20.18
CA LEU A 8 1.79 5.27 -19.85
C LEU A 8 1.69 4.45 -21.14
N ASP A 9 2.21 3.24 -21.10
CA ASP A 9 2.02 2.27 -22.17
C ASP A 9 0.53 1.87 -22.25
N ALA A 10 -0.01 1.88 -23.47
CA ALA A 10 -1.42 1.55 -23.69
C ALA A 10 -1.73 0.08 -23.38
N GLU A 11 -0.82 -0.84 -23.69
CA GLU A 11 -0.98 -2.27 -23.41
C GLU A 11 -1.12 -2.51 -21.91
N LEU A 12 -0.24 -1.88 -21.11
CA LEU A 12 -0.31 -1.96 -19.66
C LEU A 12 -1.65 -1.49 -19.11
N VAL A 13 -2.18 -0.36 -19.60
CA VAL A 13 -3.46 0.16 -19.11
C VAL A 13 -4.62 -0.74 -19.54
N VAL A 14 -4.57 -1.31 -20.75
CA VAL A 14 -5.57 -2.27 -21.24
C VAL A 14 -5.58 -3.54 -20.40
N GLU A 15 -4.41 -4.09 -20.02
CA GLU A 15 -4.35 -5.26 -19.13
C GLU A 15 -5.06 -5.01 -17.80
N VAL A 16 -4.81 -3.85 -17.19
CA VAL A 16 -5.49 -3.45 -15.94
C VAL A 16 -6.99 -3.30 -16.16
N MET A 17 -7.41 -2.69 -17.27
CA MET A 17 -8.83 -2.56 -17.62
C MET A 17 -9.51 -3.92 -17.75
N VAL A 18 -8.87 -4.90 -18.41
CA VAL A 18 -9.40 -6.27 -18.52
C VAL A 18 -9.48 -6.94 -17.14
N LEU A 19 -8.43 -6.83 -16.33
CA LEU A 19 -8.37 -7.44 -15.00
C LEU A 19 -9.44 -6.88 -14.05
N THR A 20 -9.72 -5.58 -14.14
CA THR A 20 -10.63 -4.86 -13.24
C THR A 20 -12.05 -4.71 -13.79
N GLY A 21 -12.26 -4.95 -15.08
CA GLY A 21 -13.54 -4.79 -15.76
C GLY A 21 -13.96 -3.34 -16.01
N VAL A 22 -13.05 -2.36 -15.86
CA VAL A 22 -13.38 -0.94 -16.09
C VAL A 22 -13.18 -0.55 -17.56
N GLY A 23 -14.05 0.32 -18.06
CA GLY A 23 -14.05 0.78 -19.46
C GLY A 23 -13.24 2.06 -19.72
N SER A 24 -12.58 2.63 -18.70
CA SER A 24 -11.86 3.90 -18.78
C SER A 24 -10.40 3.71 -18.37
N PRO A 25 -9.43 4.15 -19.21
CA PRO A 25 -8.01 4.18 -18.85
C PRO A 25 -7.73 4.98 -17.57
N GLN A 26 -8.46 6.07 -17.36
CA GLN A 26 -8.30 6.91 -16.17
C GLN A 26 -8.74 6.15 -14.91
N ASP A 27 -9.88 5.47 -14.98
CA ASP A 27 -10.43 4.74 -13.82
C ASP A 27 -9.53 3.55 -13.47
N ALA A 28 -8.98 2.86 -14.48
CA ALA A 28 -8.01 1.78 -14.30
C ALA A 28 -6.79 2.26 -13.52
N VAL A 29 -6.21 3.39 -13.90
CA VAL A 29 -5.06 3.98 -13.21
C VAL A 29 -5.44 4.42 -11.80
N GLU A 30 -6.60 5.05 -11.61
CA GLU A 30 -7.03 5.52 -10.29
C GLU A 30 -7.25 4.36 -9.32
N LEU A 31 -7.84 3.25 -9.79
CA LEU A 31 -8.00 2.02 -8.99
C LEU A 31 -6.64 1.47 -8.53
N VAL A 32 -5.66 1.39 -9.44
CA VAL A 32 -4.32 0.87 -9.11
C VAL A 32 -3.60 1.76 -8.10
N VAL A 33 -3.64 3.08 -8.29
CA VAL A 33 -3.00 4.03 -7.37
C VAL A 33 -3.65 3.96 -5.99
N ARG A 34 -4.98 3.86 -5.92
CA ARG A 34 -5.70 3.75 -4.65
C ARG A 34 -5.35 2.45 -3.92
N ASP A 35 -5.37 1.33 -4.64
CA ASP A 35 -4.99 0.04 -4.06
C ASP A 35 -3.52 0.01 -3.64
N TYR A 36 -2.61 0.66 -4.37
CA TYR A 36 -1.21 0.82 -3.95
C TYR A 36 -1.08 1.58 -2.62
N ILE A 37 -1.82 2.69 -2.45
CA ILE A 37 -1.84 3.46 -1.21
C ILE A 37 -2.41 2.62 -0.06
N GLU A 38 -3.55 1.95 -0.27
CA GLU A 38 -4.16 1.09 0.74
C GLU A 38 -3.26 -0.09 1.12
N ARG A 39 -2.55 -0.69 0.16
CA ARG A 39 -1.51 -1.69 0.41
C ARG A 39 -0.35 -1.13 1.21
N GLY A 40 0.07 0.11 0.92
CA GLY A 40 1.07 0.85 1.69
C GLY A 40 0.66 1.00 3.15
N HIS A 41 -0.52 1.58 3.40
CA HIS A 41 -1.07 1.75 4.75
C HIS A 41 -1.23 0.42 5.49
N ARG A 42 -1.67 -0.65 4.80
CA ARG A 42 -1.77 -1.99 5.42
C ARG A 42 -0.39 -2.53 5.80
N THR A 43 0.62 -2.28 4.99
CA THR A 43 2.01 -2.72 5.24
C THR A 43 2.62 -1.94 6.39
N GLU A 44 2.43 -0.62 6.41
CA GLU A 44 2.84 0.26 7.51
C GLU A 44 2.14 -0.13 8.81
N ALA A 45 0.83 -0.34 8.80
CA ALA A 45 0.10 -0.78 9.99
C ALA A 45 0.63 -2.13 10.52
N ARG A 46 0.90 -3.10 9.64
CA ARG A 46 1.47 -4.40 10.04
C ARG A 46 2.90 -4.27 10.59
N THR A 47 3.70 -3.38 10.02
CA THR A 47 5.10 -3.18 10.44
C THR A 47 5.17 -2.35 11.71
N ALA A 48 4.32 -1.33 11.85
CA ALA A 48 4.20 -0.50 13.04
C ALA A 48 3.73 -1.32 14.24
N VAL A 49 2.74 -2.21 14.07
CA VAL A 49 2.33 -3.17 15.12
C VAL A 49 3.49 -4.10 15.49
N ARG A 50 4.29 -4.57 14.52
CA ARG A 50 5.46 -5.40 14.82
C ARG A 50 6.55 -4.62 15.57
N ASP A 51 6.83 -3.38 15.17
CA ASP A 51 7.79 -2.51 15.84
C ASP A 51 7.32 -2.12 17.25
N GLU A 52 6.02 -1.91 17.46
CA GLU A 52 5.43 -1.68 18.77
C GLU A 52 5.58 -2.91 19.67
N VAL A 53 5.25 -4.10 19.17
CA VAL A 53 5.47 -5.37 19.90
C VAL A 53 6.96 -5.56 20.24
N LEU A 54 7.88 -5.26 19.32
CA LEU A 54 9.31 -5.37 19.60
C LEU A 54 9.77 -4.36 20.66
N ARG A 55 9.26 -3.12 20.63
CA ARG A 55 9.53 -2.13 21.69
C ARG A 55 8.93 -2.52 23.03
N GLU A 56 7.74 -3.10 23.07
CA GLU A 56 7.13 -3.62 24.30
C GLU A 56 7.93 -4.79 24.88
N VAL A 57 8.42 -5.71 24.03
CA VAL A 57 9.30 -6.82 24.44
C VAL A 57 10.65 -6.31 24.96
N ASP A 58 11.23 -5.29 24.33
CA ASP A 58 12.48 -4.67 24.80
C ASP A 58 12.28 -3.81 26.06
N ALA A 59 11.09 -3.24 26.27
CA ALA A 59 10.75 -2.43 27.44
C ALA A 59 10.25 -3.25 28.64
N ALA A 60 9.92 -4.53 28.45
CA ALA A 60 9.61 -5.44 29.55
C ALA A 60 10.85 -5.58 30.45
N PRO A 61 10.72 -5.44 31.79
CA PRO A 61 11.84 -5.60 32.69
C PRO A 61 12.42 -7.00 32.49
N ARG A 62 13.68 -7.09 32.08
CA ARG A 62 14.43 -8.35 32.20
C ARG A 62 14.55 -8.58 33.69
N ASP A 63 13.77 -9.52 34.21
CA ASP A 63 13.96 -10.02 35.57
C ASP A 63 15.43 -10.42 35.69
N VAL A 64 16.19 -9.55 36.34
CA VAL A 64 17.56 -9.80 36.77
C VAL A 64 17.47 -10.86 37.85
N GLN A 65 17.48 -12.12 37.43
CA GLN A 65 17.74 -13.25 38.32
C GLN A 65 19.18 -13.09 38.84
N GLY A 66 19.27 -12.96 40.16
CA GLY A 66 20.47 -12.66 40.92
C GLY A 66 21.47 -13.81 41.06
#